data_AF-A0A9Q5G4W7-F1
#
_entry.id   AF-A0A9Q5G4W7-F1
#
_cell.length_a   1.000
_cell.length_b   1.000
_cell.length_c   1.000
_cell.angle_alpha   90.00
_cell.angle_beta   90.00
_cell.angle_gamma   90.00
#
_symmetry.space_group_name_H-M   'P 1'
#
loop_
_entity.id
_entity.type
_entity.pdbx_description
1 polymer ?
#
loop_
_entity_poly.entity_id
_entity_poly.type
_entity_poly.pdbx_seq_one_letter_code
_entity_poly.pdbx_strand_id
1 'polypeptide(L)' 'MLKKGDILFVISFTGDNETINEKITKLELVNDKFRYVSFTNMKQNKLASIVQHNIYFPTIAFTDDADYRVVRLPLLQHII' A
#
# COMPACT_ATOMS: atom_id res chain seq x y z
N MET A 1 20.14 -10.00 -10.59
CA MET A 1 21.04 -8.83 -10.43
C MET A 1 20.19 -7.59 -10.67
N LEU A 2 20.12 -6.69 -9.69
CA LEU A 2 19.22 -5.54 -9.74
C LEU A 2 19.83 -4.41 -10.59
N LYS A 3 19.04 -3.78 -11.46
CA LYS A 3 19.47 -2.81 -12.47
C LYS A 3 18.79 -1.45 -12.27
N LYS A 4 19.38 -0.41 -12.87
CA LYS A 4 18.76 0.92 -12.93
C LYS A 4 17.41 0.83 -13.64
N GLY A 5 16.38 1.34 -12.99
CA GLY A 5 15.01 1.29 -13.49
C GLY A 5 14.17 0.13 -12.92
N ASP A 6 14.77 -0.76 -12.12
CA ASP A 6 14.00 -1.73 -11.36
C ASP A 6 13.07 -1.00 -10.37
N ILE A 7 11.89 -1.57 -10.16
CA ILE A 7 10.86 -1.01 -9.29
C ILE A 7 10.70 -1.92 -8.07
N LEU A 8 10.78 -1.34 -6.87
CA LEU A 8 10.48 -2.02 -5.63
C LEU A 8 9.07 -1.64 -5.17
N PHE A 9 8.18 -2.62 -5.17
CA PHE A 9 6.86 -2.48 -4.58
C PHE A 9 6.88 -2.83 -3.10
N VAL A 10 6.33 -1.95 -2.25
CA VAL A 10 6.22 -2.15 -0.80
C VAL A 10 4.76 -2.13 -0.40
N ILE A 11 4.23 -3.26 0.04
CA ILE A 11 2.83 -3.37 0.47
C ILE A 11 2.79 -3.37 1.99
N SER A 12 2.13 -2.39 2.58
CA SER A 12 1.99 -2.28 4.04
C SER A 12 0.63 -1.72 4.39
N PHE A 13 -0.15 -2.45 5.19
CA PHE A 13 -1.49 -2.01 5.58
C PHE A 13 -1.49 -0.66 6.30
N THR A 14 -0.62 -0.50 7.31
CA THR A 14 -0.52 0.74 8.08
C THR A 14 0.44 1.75 7.46
N GLY A 15 1.46 1.30 6.74
CA GLY A 15 2.58 2.16 6.31
C GLY A 15 3.53 2.59 7.43
N ASP A 16 3.30 2.17 8.67
CA ASP A 16 4.07 2.60 9.86
C ASP A 16 4.90 1.47 10.49
N ASN A 17 5.08 0.35 9.79
CA ASN A 17 5.97 -0.70 10.26
C ASN A 17 7.42 -0.16 10.34
N GLU A 18 7.96 -0.09 11.56
CA GLU A 18 9.27 0.49 11.85
C GLU A 18 10.39 -0.18 11.07
N THR A 19 10.44 -1.52 11.09
CA THR A 19 11.49 -2.30 10.40
C THR A 19 11.46 -2.09 8.88
N ILE A 20 10.27 -2.02 8.28
CA ILE A 20 10.12 -1.72 6.84
C ILE A 20 10.63 -0.31 6.57
N ASN A 21 10.16 0.68 7.33
CA ASN A 21 10.51 2.07 7.13
C ASN A 21 12.02 2.31 7.26
N GLU A 22 12.67 1.73 8.26
CA GLU A 22 14.13 1.82 8.40
C GLU A 22 14.88 1.23 7.21
N LYS A 23 14.45 0.06 6.72
CA LYS A 23 15.08 -0.60 5.57
C LYS A 23 14.93 0.24 4.31
N ILE A 24 13.74 0.76 4.04
CA ILE A 24 13.49 1.60 2.86
C ILE A 24 14.28 2.90 2.93
N THR A 25 14.31 3.58 4.08
CA THR A 25 15.14 4.79 4.25
C THR A 25 16.63 4.50 4.02
N LYS A 26 17.16 3.38 4.55
CA LYS A 26 18.56 3.00 4.31
C LYS A 26 18.83 2.71 2.83
N LEU A 27 17.89 2.09 2.12
CA LEU A 27 18.01 1.80 0.69
C LEU A 27 17.98 3.07 -0.16
N GLU A 28 17.08 4.02 0.13
CA GLU A 28 17.03 5.35 -0.52
C GLU A 28 18.36 6.11 -0.39
N LEU A 29 18.98 6.08 0.80
CA LEU A 29 20.24 6.79 1.05
C LEU A 29 21.44 6.24 0.27
N VAL A 30 21.42 4.97 -0.10
CA VAL A 30 22.58 4.29 -0.72
C VAL A 30 22.34 3.88 -2.16
N ASN A 31 21.12 3.99 -2.68
CA ASN A 31 20.74 3.45 -3.96
C ASN A 31 19.76 4.33 -4.73
N ASP A 32 20.29 5.02 -5.73
CA ASP A 32 19.56 5.86 -6.69
C ASP A 32 18.99 5.07 -7.90
N LYS A 33 19.18 3.75 -7.93
CA LYS A 33 18.82 2.90 -9.08
C LYS A 33 17.38 2.41 -9.03
N PHE A 34 16.76 2.39 -7.85
CA PHE A 34 15.38 1.94 -7.67
C PHE A 34 14.38 3.08 -7.76
N ARG A 35 13.20 2.76 -8.26
CA ARG A 35 11.99 3.51 -7.95
C ARG A 35 11.20 2.72 -6.92
N TYR A 36 10.77 3.38 -5.85
CA TYR A 36 10.02 2.80 -4.76
C TYR A 36 8.56 3.21 -4.92
N VAL A 37 7.68 2.21 -4.92
CA VAL A 37 6.24 2.40 -5.01
C VAL A 37 5.60 1.70 -3.82
N SER A 38 4.86 2.43 -3.00
CA SER A 38 4.13 1.83 -1.89
C SER A 38 2.66 1.62 -2.19
N PHE A 39 2.09 0.62 -1.53
CA PHE A 39 0.65 0.44 -1.37
C PHE A 39 0.33 0.55 0.11
N THR A 40 -0.47 1.55 0.50
CA THR A 40 -0.87 1.79 1.89
C THR A 40 -2.33 2.20 2.00
N ASN A 41 -2.90 2.11 3.20
CA ASN A 41 -4.22 2.69 3.45
C ASN A 41 -4.19 4.24 3.32
N MET A 42 -5.35 4.85 3.09
CA MET A 42 -5.47 6.31 2.95
C MET A 42 -5.38 7.02 4.32
N LYS A 43 -4.17 7.03 4.89
CA LYS A 43 -3.81 7.72 6.14
C LYS A 43 -2.42 8.33 6.02
N GLN A 44 -2.14 9.36 6.83
CA GLN A 44 -0.78 9.83 7.00
C GLN A 44 0.06 8.71 7.61
N ASN A 45 1.10 8.28 6.91
CA ASN A 45 1.99 7.21 7.33
C ASN A 45 3.42 7.46 6.83
N LYS A 46 4.40 6.90 7.52
CA LYS A 46 5.82 7.14 7.22
C LYS A 46 6.22 6.57 5.87
N LEU A 47 5.73 5.39 5.48
CA LEU A 47 6.08 4.76 4.21
C LEU A 47 5.68 5.63 3.01
N ALA A 48 4.48 6.20 3.02
CA ALA A 48 3.99 7.09 1.97
C ALA A 48 4.80 8.39 1.84
N SER A 49 5.51 8.79 2.89
CA SER A 49 6.36 9.99 2.90
C SER A 49 7.78 9.78 2.36
N ILE A 50 8.25 8.52 2.35
CA ILE A 50 9.64 8.20 1.97
C ILE A 50 9.77 7.66 0.54
N VAL A 51 8.69 7.15 -0.07
CA VAL A 51 8.71 6.61 -1.44
C VAL A 51 8.33 7.67 -2.48
N GLN A 52 8.70 7.46 -3.75
CA GLN A 52 8.35 8.39 -4.83
C GLN A 52 6.86 8.35 -5.21
N HIS A 53 6.23 7.18 -5.10
CA HIS A 53 4.81 7.01 -5.42
C HIS A 53 4.11 6.14 -4.38
N ASN A 54 2.90 6.55 -3.98
CA ASN A 54 2.04 5.75 -3.12
C ASN A 54 0.67 5.54 -3.78
N ILE A 55 0.22 4.29 -3.81
CA ILE A 55 -1.09 3.88 -4.28
C ILE A 55 -1.94 3.57 -3.06
N TYR A 56 -2.98 4.37 -2.84
CA TYR A 56 -3.89 4.19 -1.72
C TYR A 56 -4.91 3.08 -2.03
N PHE A 57 -5.14 2.19 -1.06
CA PHE A 57 -6.25 1.25 -1.11
C PHE A 57 -7.24 1.47 0.04
N PRO A 58 -8.55 1.35 -0.22
CA PRO A 58 -9.55 1.34 0.84
C PRO A 58 -9.40 0.06 1.66
N THR A 59 -9.53 0.17 2.97
CA THR A 59 -9.49 -0.96 3.90
C THR A 59 -10.90 -1.30 4.33
N ILE A 60 -11.31 -2.55 4.17
CA ILE A 60 -12.57 -3.05 4.73
C ILE A 60 -12.24 -3.57 6.13
N ALA A 61 -12.84 -2.98 7.17
CA ALA A 61 -12.77 -3.54 8.51
C ALA A 61 -13.78 -4.69 8.60
N PHE A 62 -13.29 -5.92 8.74
CA PHE A 62 -14.13 -7.04 9.14
C PHE A 62 -14.24 -6.98 10.67
N THR A 63 -15.39 -6.53 11.17
CA THR A 63 -15.75 -6.68 12.57
C THR A 63 -16.43 -8.03 12.75
N ASP A 64 -15.96 -8.84 13.69
CA ASP A 64 -16.52 -10.18 13.95
C ASP A 64 -17.97 -10.15 14.49
N ASP A 65 -18.48 -8.97 14.88
CA ASP A 65 -19.83 -8.80 15.41
C ASP A 65 -20.65 -7.78 14.61
N ALA A 66 -21.51 -8.31 13.73
CA ALA A 66 -22.92 -7.93 13.56
C ALA A 66 -23.44 -8.58 12.28
N ASP A 67 -24.31 -9.58 12.43
CA ASP A 67 -25.22 -10.09 11.39
C ASP A 67 -24.68 -10.00 9.95
N TYR A 68 -24.00 -11.06 9.50
CA TYR A 68 -23.77 -11.30 8.07
C TYR A 68 -25.10 -11.61 7.38
N ARG A 69 -25.99 -10.62 7.28
CA ARG A 69 -27.03 -10.59 6.27
C ARG A 69 -26.27 -10.37 4.97
N VAL A 70 -26.21 -11.42 4.16
CA VAL A 70 -25.85 -11.34 2.74
C VAL A 70 -26.78 -10.29 2.12
N VAL A 71 -26.36 -9.03 2.13
CA VAL A 71 -26.95 -8.01 1.27
C VAL A 71 -26.48 -8.42 -0.11
N ARG A 72 -27.34 -9.14 -0.84
CA ARG A 72 -27.23 -9.22 -2.29
C ARG A 72 -27.27 -7.79 -2.78
N LEU A 73 -26.10 -7.18 -3.01
CA LEU A 73 -26.00 -6.01 -3.84
C LEU A 73 -26.64 -6.41 -5.17
N PRO A 74 -27.71 -5.73 -5.62
CA PRO A 74 -28.20 -5.98 -6.97
C PRO A 74 -27.02 -5.75 -7.90
N LEU A 75 -26.72 -6.80 -8.66
CA LEU A 75 -25.70 -6.82 -9.68
C LEU A 75 -25.64 -5.47 -10.38
N LEU A 76 -24.41 -4.96 -10.56
CA LEU A 76 -24.06 -3.93 -11.55
C LEU A 76 -24.82 -4.22 -12.85
N GLN A 77 -25.99 -3.61 -12.99
CA GLN A 77 -26.65 -3.37 -14.25
C GLN A 77 -26.35 -1.92 -14.58
N HIS A 78 -25.95 -1.70 -15.83
CA HIS A 78 -25.47 -0.47 -16.44
C HIS A 78 -23.96 -0.27 -16.44
N ILE A 79 -23.27 -1.12 -17.20
CA ILE A 79 -22.40 -0.60 -18.28
C ILE A 79 -22.95 -1.20 -19.58
N ILE A 80 -23.73 -0.40 -20.30
CA ILE A 80 -23.89 -0.48 -21.76
C ILE A 80 -23.20 0.77 -22.29
#